data_AF-A0A921FBQ5-F1
#
_entry.id   AF-A0A921FBQ5-F1
#
_cell.length_a   1.000
_cell.length_b   1.000
_cell.length_c   1.000
_cell.angle_alpha   90.00
_cell.angle_beta   90.00
_cell.angle_gamma   90.00
#
_symmetry.space_group_name_H-M   'P 1'
#
loop_
_entity.id
_entity.type
_entity.pdbx_description
1 polymer ?
#
loop_
_entity_poly.entity_id
_entity_poly.type
_entity_poly.pdbx_seq_one_letter_code
_entity_poly.pdbx_strand_id
1 'polypeptide(L)'
;DLNTEKKVSYVQKQRGNTVYYLKDEFNKKPFQKTDNKWVKEDSKGKNVNISYKNYDGNKLQKDPSALYSYQQDFENDVKVVSGDEFKKIQAPRQELYLFRIKDIKHNKSDLDQIVKTAYPKNYQKMRTEIPGEYSSYLAALEIFGGFEFMGFFLGIAFLAMLASCLMFKILSGANSDKHRYEMLNKLGVRSKVLRRSISREIMVLYALPGILGIVHVLFGLQLFKTLLLAPYRGIWLPFLIFIVLYLIYYLITVKLYERFVLPDVKIDN
;
A
#
# COMPACT_ATOMS: atom_id res chain seq x y z
N ASP A 1 9.43 8.51 -23.42
CA ASP A 1 9.78 9.90 -23.04
C ASP A 1 9.40 10.07 -21.58
N LEU A 2 10.35 10.40 -20.71
CA LEU A 2 10.22 10.33 -19.25
C LEU A 2 9.33 11.42 -18.63
N ASN A 3 8.76 12.33 -19.42
CA ASN A 3 7.97 13.48 -18.93
C ASN A 3 8.69 14.22 -17.78
N THR A 4 9.97 14.53 -18.01
CA THR A 4 10.85 15.08 -16.97
C THR A 4 10.50 16.51 -16.62
N GLU A 5 10.39 16.83 -15.34
CA GLU A 5 10.20 18.20 -14.86
C GLU A 5 11.52 18.98 -14.77
N LYS A 6 12.60 18.29 -14.43
CA LYS A 6 13.93 18.90 -14.27
C LYS A 6 15.01 17.90 -14.68
N LYS A 7 16.05 18.41 -15.33
CA LYS A 7 17.29 17.68 -15.66
C LYS A 7 18.47 18.58 -15.31
N VAL A 8 19.43 18.05 -14.55
CA VAL A 8 20.68 18.74 -14.22
C VAL A 8 21.82 17.72 -14.23
N SER A 9 23.02 18.17 -14.57
CA SER A 9 24.23 17.39 -14.43
C SER A 9 25.27 18.16 -13.62
N TYR A 10 26.07 17.44 -12.85
CA TYR A 10 27.18 17.97 -12.08
C TYR A 10 28.42 17.14 -12.34
N VAL A 11 29.52 17.81 -12.59
CA VAL A 11 30.81 17.21 -12.85
C VAL A 11 31.44 16.80 -11.53
N GLN A 12 31.95 15.58 -11.53
CA GLN A 12 32.62 15.01 -10.37
C GLN A 12 33.92 14.30 -10.75
N LYS A 13 34.76 14.11 -9.75
CA LYS A 13 35.98 13.31 -9.81
C LYS A 13 36.03 12.46 -8.54
N GLN A 14 36.34 11.17 -8.67
CA GLN A 14 36.54 10.30 -7.51
C GLN A 14 38.03 9.98 -7.37
N ARG A 15 38.58 10.23 -6.19
CA ARG A 15 39.96 9.84 -5.84
C ARG A 15 39.95 9.12 -4.50
N GLY A 16 40.25 7.83 -4.52
CA GLY A 16 40.06 6.96 -3.35
C GLY A 16 38.59 6.93 -2.94
N ASN A 17 38.34 7.09 -1.64
CA ASN A 17 36.99 7.10 -1.06
C ASN A 17 36.37 8.51 -0.98
N THR A 18 36.80 9.46 -1.83
CA THR A 18 36.26 10.82 -1.82
C THR A 18 35.82 11.24 -3.21
N VAL A 19 34.56 11.68 -3.31
CA VAL A 19 33.95 12.25 -4.50
C VAL A 19 33.99 13.77 -4.38
N TYR A 20 34.64 14.40 -5.35
CA TYR A 20 34.79 15.85 -5.43
C TYR A 20 33.86 16.39 -6.50
N TYR A 21 33.12 17.46 -6.18
CA TYR A 21 32.26 18.17 -7.11
C TYR A 21 32.73 19.61 -7.33
N LEU A 22 32.48 20.13 -8.53
CA LEU A 22 32.79 21.51 -8.88
C LEU A 22 31.74 22.48 -8.33
N LYS A 23 32.15 23.35 -7.38
CA LYS A 23 31.28 24.32 -6.71
C LYS A 23 30.48 25.22 -7.65
N ASP A 24 31.12 25.71 -8.72
CA ASP A 24 30.51 26.71 -9.60
C ASP A 24 29.28 26.19 -10.35
N GLU A 25 29.18 24.88 -10.56
CA GLU A 25 28.01 24.29 -11.21
C GLU A 25 26.77 24.35 -10.33
N PHE A 26 26.92 24.15 -9.02
CA PHE A 26 25.83 24.31 -8.05
C PHE A 26 25.41 25.78 -7.88
N ASN A 27 26.32 26.73 -8.09
CA ASN A 27 25.95 28.16 -8.08
C ASN A 27 25.12 28.54 -9.30
N LYS A 28 25.43 27.96 -10.48
CA LYS A 28 24.67 28.19 -11.72
C LYS A 28 23.35 27.44 -11.73
N LYS A 29 23.36 26.19 -11.27
CA LYS A 29 22.20 25.29 -11.20
C LYS A 29 22.12 24.73 -9.79
N PRO A 30 21.40 25.39 -8.87
CA PRO A 30 21.27 24.90 -7.50
C PRO A 30 20.72 23.48 -7.45
N PHE A 31 21.37 22.65 -6.64
CA PHE A 31 20.90 21.32 -6.32
C PHE A 31 19.58 21.41 -5.56
N GLN A 32 18.65 20.51 -5.86
CA GLN A 32 17.32 20.53 -5.26
C GLN A 32 17.00 19.20 -4.59
N LYS A 33 16.56 19.29 -3.34
CA LYS A 33 15.99 18.18 -2.57
C LYS A 33 14.59 18.54 -2.10
N THR A 34 13.71 17.55 -1.95
CA THR A 34 12.42 17.77 -1.28
C THR A 34 12.66 18.29 0.14
N ASP A 35 11.79 19.16 0.64
CA ASP A 35 11.78 19.38 2.08
C ASP A 35 11.30 18.08 2.76
N ASN A 36 11.94 17.65 3.85
CA ASN A 36 11.61 16.39 4.55
C ASN A 36 10.21 16.44 5.22
N LYS A 37 9.28 17.25 4.72
CA LYS A 37 7.92 17.33 5.19
C LYS A 37 7.13 16.21 4.54
N TRP A 38 6.24 15.60 5.33
CA TRP A 38 5.27 14.65 4.81
C TRP A 38 4.45 15.30 3.71
N VAL A 39 4.50 14.69 2.52
CA VAL A 39 3.76 15.15 1.36
C VAL A 39 2.28 14.89 1.64
N LYS A 40 1.46 15.94 1.62
CA LYS A 40 0.00 15.77 1.71
C LYS A 40 -0.53 15.31 0.36
N GLU A 41 -1.41 14.33 0.40
CA GLU A 41 -2.12 13.80 -0.76
C GLU A 41 -3.56 14.32 -0.75
N ASP A 42 -4.08 14.71 -1.91
CA ASP A 42 -5.49 15.08 -2.05
C ASP A 42 -6.39 13.83 -2.14
N SER A 43 -7.72 14.04 -2.16
CA SER A 43 -8.69 12.93 -2.27
C SER A 43 -8.55 12.09 -3.54
N LYS A 44 -7.89 12.62 -4.59
CA LYS A 44 -7.68 11.95 -5.88
C LYS A 44 -6.35 11.22 -5.97
N GLY A 45 -5.45 11.48 -5.03
CA GLY A 45 -4.18 10.78 -4.91
C GLY A 45 -3.00 11.56 -5.45
N LYS A 46 -3.18 12.86 -5.57
CA LYS A 46 -2.17 13.76 -6.06
C LYS A 46 -1.48 14.42 -4.87
N ASN A 47 -0.16 14.39 -4.90
CA ASN A 47 0.67 15.15 -3.99
C ASN A 47 0.41 16.65 -4.20
N VAL A 48 -0.13 17.32 -3.18
CA VAL A 48 -0.60 18.73 -3.28
C VAL A 48 0.38 19.75 -2.71
N ASN A 49 1.45 19.33 -2.04
CA ASN A 49 2.43 20.27 -1.47
C ASN A 49 3.85 19.72 -1.49
N ILE A 50 4.41 19.54 -2.69
CA ILE A 50 5.84 19.20 -2.83
C ILE A 50 6.63 20.50 -2.89
N SER A 51 7.46 20.73 -1.88
CA SER A 51 8.35 21.88 -1.79
C SER A 51 9.81 21.41 -1.94
N TYR A 52 10.63 22.22 -2.61
CA TYR A 52 12.03 21.90 -2.88
C TYR A 52 12.96 22.92 -2.25
N LYS A 53 13.96 22.44 -1.51
CA LYS A 53 15.06 23.25 -0.98
C LYS A 53 16.19 23.32 -2.00
N ASN A 54 16.69 24.53 -2.25
CA ASN A 54 17.84 24.80 -3.10
C ASN A 54 19.13 24.83 -2.28
N TYR A 55 20.13 24.10 -2.76
CA TYR A 55 21.49 24.05 -2.23
C TYR A 55 22.44 24.57 -3.32
N ASP A 56 22.98 25.76 -3.09
CA ASP A 56 24.05 26.34 -3.92
C ASP A 56 25.41 25.76 -3.51
N GLY A 57 26.45 26.10 -4.28
CA GLY A 57 27.80 25.61 -4.04
C GLY A 57 28.41 26.10 -2.73
N ASN A 58 28.01 27.27 -2.21
CA ASN A 58 28.50 27.77 -0.92
C ASN A 58 27.95 26.95 0.24
N LYS A 59 26.66 26.56 0.18
CA LYS A 59 26.04 25.69 1.17
C LYS A 59 26.66 24.29 1.13
N LEU A 60 26.78 23.70 -0.07
CA LEU A 60 27.30 22.35 -0.22
C LEU A 60 28.80 22.23 0.09
N GLN A 61 29.57 23.31 -0.07
CA GLN A 61 30.97 23.33 0.36
C GLN A 61 31.11 23.28 1.89
N LYS A 62 30.17 23.87 2.63
CA LYS A 62 30.15 23.83 4.10
C LYS A 62 29.56 22.52 4.61
N ASP A 63 28.48 22.07 3.98
CA ASP A 63 27.76 20.85 4.34
C ASP A 63 27.32 20.10 3.07
N PRO A 64 28.10 19.10 2.62
CA PRO A 64 27.77 18.29 1.46
C PRO A 64 26.74 17.19 1.75
N SER A 65 26.14 17.16 2.95
CA SER A 65 25.26 16.07 3.39
C SER A 65 24.13 15.73 2.43
N ALA A 66 23.64 16.75 1.71
CA ALA A 66 22.56 16.60 0.73
C ALA A 66 22.94 15.73 -0.49
N LEU A 67 24.23 15.50 -0.75
CA LEU A 67 24.73 14.73 -1.90
C LEU A 67 24.98 13.24 -1.58
N TYR A 68 25.11 12.83 -0.32
CA TYR A 68 25.44 11.43 0.02
C TYR A 68 24.42 10.42 -0.54
N SER A 69 23.13 10.75 -0.53
CA SER A 69 22.06 9.87 -1.06
C SER A 69 22.09 9.67 -2.57
N TYR A 70 23.00 10.36 -3.28
CA TYR A 70 23.18 10.27 -4.73
C TYR A 70 24.53 9.66 -5.12
N GLN A 71 25.34 9.22 -4.13
CA GLN A 71 26.57 8.48 -4.41
C GLN A 71 26.24 7.01 -4.63
N GLN A 72 26.97 6.37 -5.55
CA GLN A 72 26.81 4.94 -5.81
C GLN A 72 27.25 4.08 -4.62
N ASP A 73 28.23 4.56 -3.86
CA ASP A 73 28.70 3.94 -2.63
C ASP A 73 28.58 4.97 -1.50
N PHE A 74 27.77 4.63 -0.50
CA PHE A 74 27.42 5.47 0.64
C PHE A 74 28.59 5.68 1.60
N GLU A 75 29.64 4.87 1.51
CA GLU A 75 30.86 5.04 2.32
C GLU A 75 31.75 6.17 1.79
N ASN A 76 31.55 6.60 0.54
CA ASN A 76 32.34 7.69 -0.04
C ASN A 76 32.10 9.00 0.69
N ASP A 77 33.19 9.68 1.05
CA ASP A 77 33.15 11.07 1.48
C ASP A 77 32.83 11.99 0.28
N VAL A 78 32.17 13.12 0.53
CA VAL A 78 31.79 14.07 -0.51
C VAL A 78 32.35 15.44 -0.19
N LYS A 79 33.03 16.06 -1.16
CA LYS A 79 33.56 17.42 -1.03
C LYS A 79 33.16 18.29 -2.21
N VAL A 80 32.66 19.48 -1.93
CA VAL A 80 32.41 20.50 -2.97
C VAL A 80 33.54 21.52 -2.92
N VAL A 81 34.30 21.59 -4.01
CA VAL A 81 35.58 22.33 -4.07
C VAL A 81 35.57 23.41 -5.14
N SER A 82 36.46 24.40 -4.98
CA SER A 82 36.64 25.47 -5.97
C SER A 82 37.18 24.94 -7.31
N GLY A 83 37.05 25.72 -8.39
CA GLY A 83 37.56 25.35 -9.70
C GLY A 83 39.05 25.04 -9.72
N ASP A 84 39.85 25.78 -8.95
CA ASP A 84 41.30 25.59 -8.89
C ASP A 84 41.69 24.33 -8.12
N GLU A 85 41.01 24.02 -7.02
CA GLU A 85 41.17 22.75 -6.31
C GLU A 85 40.71 21.57 -7.17
N PHE A 86 39.59 21.72 -7.89
CA PHE A 86 39.05 20.67 -8.75
C PHE A 86 40.01 20.29 -9.90
N LYS A 87 40.72 21.28 -10.46
CA LYS A 87 41.74 21.05 -11.50
C LYS A 87 42.93 20.25 -10.97
N LYS A 88 43.34 20.48 -9.71
CA LYS A 88 44.48 19.79 -9.07
C LYS A 88 44.22 18.31 -8.80
N ILE A 89 42.95 17.88 -8.75
CA ILE A 89 42.59 16.48 -8.51
C ILE A 89 42.84 15.66 -9.79
N GLN A 90 43.81 14.75 -9.71
CA GLN A 90 44.14 13.81 -10.77
C GLN A 90 43.23 12.58 -10.69
N ALA A 91 42.07 12.67 -11.34
CA ALA A 91 41.13 11.57 -11.47
C ALA A 91 40.28 11.76 -12.74
N PRO A 92 39.73 10.67 -13.32
CA PRO A 92 38.83 10.75 -14.46
C PRO A 92 37.64 11.66 -14.16
N ARG A 93 37.31 12.52 -15.13
CA ARG A 93 36.12 13.36 -15.05
C ARG A 93 34.89 12.50 -15.31
N GLN A 94 33.93 12.57 -14.40
CA GLN A 94 32.62 11.90 -14.49
C GLN A 94 31.51 12.95 -14.35
N GLU A 95 30.28 12.57 -14.69
CA GLU A 95 29.10 13.41 -14.49
C GLU A 95 28.02 12.65 -13.71
N LEU A 96 27.51 13.30 -12.68
CA LEU A 96 26.28 12.92 -11.99
C LEU A 96 25.10 13.51 -12.76
N TYR A 97 24.29 12.65 -13.36
CA TYR A 97 23.03 13.03 -14.03
C TYR A 97 21.85 12.87 -13.09
N LEU A 98 21.13 13.95 -12.83
CA LEU A 98 19.91 13.93 -12.02
C LEU A 98 18.73 14.40 -12.86
N PHE A 99 17.63 13.67 -12.76
CA PHE A 99 16.37 14.05 -13.38
C PHE A 99 15.22 13.82 -12.43
N ARG A 100 14.19 14.63 -12.57
CA ARG A 100 12.93 14.52 -11.83
C ARG A 100 11.81 14.20 -12.81
N ILE A 101 10.97 13.25 -12.44
CA ILE A 101 9.78 12.85 -13.19
C ILE A 101 8.54 13.04 -12.32
N LYS A 102 7.39 13.23 -12.98
CA LYS A 102 6.11 13.43 -12.30
C LYS A 102 5.55 12.15 -11.67
N ASP A 103 5.76 11.02 -12.34
CA ASP A 103 5.11 9.77 -11.99
C ASP A 103 6.07 8.58 -12.22
N ILE A 104 6.65 8.09 -11.13
CA ILE A 104 7.56 6.93 -11.14
C ILE A 104 6.81 5.66 -11.59
N LYS A 105 5.54 5.52 -11.22
CA LYS A 105 4.74 4.33 -11.55
C LYS A 105 4.49 4.26 -13.06
N HIS A 106 4.09 5.38 -13.67
CA HIS A 106 3.87 5.45 -15.10
C HIS A 106 5.16 5.23 -15.90
N ASN A 107 6.28 5.80 -15.46
CA ASN A 107 7.57 5.70 -16.15
C ASN A 107 8.42 4.49 -15.71
N LYS A 108 7.88 3.55 -14.93
CA LYS A 108 8.63 2.39 -14.41
C LYS A 108 9.38 1.64 -15.51
N SER A 109 8.74 1.38 -16.65
CA SER A 109 9.37 0.65 -17.76
C SER A 109 10.56 1.40 -18.36
N ASP A 110 10.42 2.71 -18.57
CA ASP A 110 11.49 3.55 -19.10
C ASP A 110 12.68 3.60 -18.13
N LEU A 111 12.41 3.73 -16.82
CA LEU A 111 13.43 3.74 -15.77
C LEU A 111 14.20 2.41 -15.71
N ASP A 112 13.47 1.29 -15.79
CA ASP A 112 14.05 -0.04 -15.84
C ASP A 112 15.00 -0.20 -17.04
N GLN A 113 14.58 0.29 -18.21
CA GLN A 113 15.40 0.29 -19.42
C GLN A 113 16.65 1.17 -19.27
N ILE A 114 16.55 2.35 -18.64
CA ILE A 114 17.71 3.21 -18.37
C ILE A 114 18.74 2.50 -17.51
N VAL A 115 18.31 1.85 -16.42
CA VAL A 115 19.23 1.10 -15.54
C VAL A 115 19.86 -0.05 -16.31
N LYS A 116 19.08 -0.77 -17.12
CA LYS A 116 19.56 -1.89 -17.94
C LYS A 116 20.58 -1.46 -18.98
N THR A 117 20.36 -0.33 -19.65
CA THR A 117 21.29 0.22 -20.64
C THR A 117 22.55 0.81 -19.99
N ALA A 118 22.43 1.45 -18.82
CA ALA A 118 23.56 2.02 -18.10
C ALA A 118 24.45 0.93 -17.45
N TYR A 119 23.84 -0.17 -16.99
CA TYR A 119 24.54 -1.23 -16.25
C TYR A 119 24.21 -2.63 -16.79
N PRO A 120 24.49 -2.95 -18.07
CA PRO A 120 24.04 -4.20 -18.69
C PRO A 120 24.59 -5.46 -18.01
N LYS A 121 25.84 -5.42 -17.51
CA LYS A 121 26.49 -6.55 -16.82
C LYS A 121 26.04 -6.73 -15.36
N ASN A 122 25.63 -5.64 -14.69
CA ASN A 122 25.28 -5.61 -13.27
C ASN A 122 23.82 -5.18 -13.03
N TYR A 123 22.96 -5.38 -14.03
CA TYR A 123 21.60 -4.84 -14.04
C TYR A 123 20.80 -5.27 -12.81
N GLN A 124 20.85 -6.55 -12.44
CA GLN A 124 20.09 -7.07 -11.30
C GLN A 124 20.45 -6.37 -9.98
N LYS A 125 21.75 -6.14 -9.76
CA LYS A 125 22.26 -5.42 -8.59
C LYS A 125 21.91 -3.94 -8.65
N MET A 126 22.19 -3.29 -9.79
CA MET A 126 21.98 -1.85 -9.94
C MET A 126 20.51 -1.45 -9.96
N ARG A 127 19.61 -2.35 -10.35
CA ARG A 127 18.16 -2.11 -10.29
C ARG A 127 17.69 -1.79 -8.88
N THR A 128 18.27 -2.41 -7.86
CA THR A 128 17.89 -2.22 -6.45
C THR A 128 18.84 -1.30 -5.70
N GLU A 129 20.03 -1.02 -6.24
CA GLU A 129 21.06 -0.21 -5.57
C GLU A 129 21.31 1.16 -6.22
N ILE A 130 20.68 1.46 -7.37
CA ILE A 130 20.86 2.76 -8.00
C ILE A 130 20.43 3.89 -7.05
N PRO A 131 21.26 4.92 -6.83
CA PRO A 131 20.90 6.02 -5.96
C PRO A 131 19.66 6.77 -6.48
N GLY A 132 18.78 7.13 -5.55
CA GLY A 132 17.56 7.90 -5.81
C GLY A 132 16.26 7.12 -5.65
N GLU A 133 15.15 7.78 -5.98
CA GLU A 133 13.80 7.31 -5.62
C GLU A 133 13.33 6.04 -6.36
N TYR A 134 13.96 5.69 -7.50
CA TYR A 134 13.52 4.52 -8.27
C TYR A 134 13.80 3.20 -7.54
N SER A 135 14.99 3.04 -6.95
CA SER A 135 15.32 1.85 -6.16
C SER A 135 14.44 1.76 -4.91
N SER A 136 14.21 2.88 -4.21
CA SER A 136 13.28 2.95 -3.08
C SER A 136 11.84 2.58 -3.47
N TYR A 137 11.38 3.03 -4.64
CA TYR A 137 10.09 2.64 -5.19
C TYR A 137 9.99 1.13 -5.46
N LEU A 138 11.03 0.51 -6.04
CA LEU A 138 11.05 -0.94 -6.26
C LEU A 138 11.05 -1.72 -4.94
N ALA A 139 11.87 -1.31 -3.96
CA ALA A 139 11.87 -1.92 -2.63
C ALA A 139 10.50 -1.81 -1.95
N ALA A 140 9.83 -0.66 -2.08
CA ALA A 140 8.47 -0.48 -1.58
C ALA A 140 7.48 -1.42 -2.27
N LEU A 141 7.54 -1.59 -3.60
CA LEU A 141 6.69 -2.55 -4.31
C LEU A 141 6.88 -3.98 -3.83
N GLU A 142 8.12 -4.39 -3.54
CA GLU A 142 8.42 -5.73 -3.05
C GLU A 142 7.86 -5.97 -1.65
N ILE A 143 8.13 -5.04 -0.72
CA ILE A 143 7.65 -5.14 0.66
C ILE A 143 6.13 -5.06 0.73
N PHE A 144 5.52 -4.05 0.11
CA PHE A 144 4.06 -3.88 0.15
C PHE A 144 3.33 -4.94 -0.65
N GLY A 145 3.89 -5.43 -1.77
CA GLY A 145 3.34 -6.57 -2.51
C GLY A 145 3.35 -7.85 -1.67
N GLY A 146 4.40 -8.08 -0.88
CA GLY A 146 4.46 -9.18 0.08
C GLY A 146 3.39 -9.07 1.18
N PHE A 147 3.21 -7.88 1.76
CA PHE A 147 2.16 -7.63 2.75
C PHE A 147 0.75 -7.78 2.17
N GLU A 148 0.53 -7.34 0.94
CA GLU A 148 -0.74 -7.50 0.23
C GLU A 148 -1.08 -8.98 0.03
N PHE A 149 -0.12 -9.77 -0.46
CA PHE A 149 -0.29 -11.22 -0.61
C PHE A 149 -0.62 -11.91 0.73
N MET A 150 0.16 -11.61 1.78
CA MET A 150 -0.08 -12.15 3.12
C MET A 150 -1.47 -11.75 3.64
N GLY A 151 -1.86 -10.48 3.47
CA GLY A 151 -3.16 -9.96 3.88
C GLY A 151 -4.33 -10.65 3.19
N PHE A 152 -4.24 -10.89 1.87
CA PHE A 152 -5.28 -11.63 1.14
C PHE A 152 -5.35 -13.09 1.58
N PHE A 153 -4.21 -13.76 1.73
CA PHE A 153 -4.17 -15.16 2.13
C PHE A 153 -4.76 -15.37 3.54
N LEU A 154 -4.30 -14.57 4.51
CA LEU A 154 -4.86 -14.60 5.88
C LEU A 154 -6.34 -14.18 5.89
N GLY A 155 -6.72 -13.19 5.09
CA GLY A 155 -8.09 -12.73 4.97
C GLY A 155 -9.04 -13.84 4.52
N ILE A 156 -8.69 -14.58 3.47
CA ILE A 156 -9.49 -15.71 2.98
C ILE A 156 -9.55 -16.84 4.02
N ALA A 157 -8.41 -17.16 4.66
CA ALA A 157 -8.36 -18.19 5.69
C ALA A 157 -9.26 -17.85 6.89
N PHE A 158 -9.21 -16.60 7.37
CA PHE A 158 -10.07 -16.14 8.46
C PHE A 158 -11.54 -16.08 8.06
N LEU A 159 -11.87 -15.67 6.82
CA LEU A 159 -13.24 -15.71 6.32
C LEU A 159 -13.78 -17.15 6.31
N ALA A 160 -13.00 -18.11 5.83
CA ALA A 160 -13.38 -19.53 5.84
C ALA A 160 -13.57 -20.06 7.27
N MET A 161 -12.67 -19.72 8.19
CA MET A 161 -12.76 -20.10 9.60
C MET A 161 -14.03 -19.51 10.27
N LEU A 162 -14.29 -18.21 10.08
CA LEU A 162 -15.47 -17.54 10.66
C LEU A 162 -16.76 -18.09 10.06
N ALA A 163 -16.81 -18.33 8.75
CA ALA A 163 -17.93 -18.98 8.09
C ALA A 163 -18.18 -20.39 8.66
N SER A 164 -17.13 -21.19 8.83
CA SER A 164 -17.25 -22.52 9.42
C SER A 164 -17.79 -22.46 10.86
N CYS A 165 -17.23 -21.58 11.69
CA CYS A 165 -17.66 -21.40 13.08
C CYS A 165 -19.13 -20.98 13.18
N LEU A 166 -19.55 -20.00 12.37
CA LEU A 166 -20.93 -19.51 12.37
C LEU A 166 -21.91 -20.58 11.85
N MET A 167 -21.53 -21.27 10.78
CA MET A 167 -22.33 -22.37 10.23
C MET A 167 -22.47 -23.52 11.24
N PHE A 168 -21.40 -23.90 11.93
CA PHE A 168 -21.43 -24.88 13.00
C PHE A 168 -22.37 -24.45 14.12
N LYS A 169 -22.29 -23.18 14.55
CA LYS A 169 -23.16 -22.65 15.60
C LYS A 169 -24.64 -22.77 15.21
N ILE A 170 -24.97 -22.40 13.98
CA ILE A 170 -26.34 -22.46 13.45
C ILE A 170 -26.82 -23.91 13.37
N LEU A 171 -26.03 -24.80 12.76
CA LEU A 171 -26.43 -26.20 12.59
C LEU A 171 -26.55 -26.96 13.92
N SER A 172 -25.71 -26.62 14.92
CA SER A 172 -25.81 -27.22 16.26
C SER A 172 -27.12 -26.89 16.98
N GLY A 173 -27.75 -25.74 16.68
CA GLY A 173 -29.05 -25.33 17.24
C GLY A 173 -30.25 -25.84 16.46
N ALA A 174 -30.05 -26.21 15.19
CA ALA A 174 -31.13 -26.53 14.24
C ALA A 174 -32.05 -27.66 14.70
N ASN A 175 -31.51 -28.70 15.36
CA ASN A 175 -32.30 -29.86 15.75
C ASN A 175 -33.32 -29.54 16.87
N SER A 176 -32.92 -28.73 17.84
CA SER A 176 -33.82 -28.24 18.90
C SER A 176 -34.89 -27.31 18.31
N ASP A 177 -34.45 -26.41 17.43
CA ASP A 177 -35.35 -25.47 16.76
C ASP A 177 -36.37 -26.19 15.88
N LYS A 178 -35.99 -27.25 15.17
CA LYS A 178 -36.91 -28.06 14.36
C LYS A 178 -38.11 -28.52 15.16
N HIS A 179 -37.90 -29.08 16.36
CA HIS A 179 -38.99 -29.52 17.22
C HIS A 179 -39.93 -28.37 17.63
N ARG A 180 -39.36 -27.20 17.96
CA ARG A 180 -40.11 -26.00 18.33
C ARG A 180 -40.94 -25.47 17.17
N TYR A 181 -40.35 -25.35 15.97
CA TYR A 181 -41.04 -24.87 14.77
C TYR A 181 -42.10 -25.87 14.27
N GLU A 182 -41.90 -27.19 14.45
CA GLU A 182 -42.91 -28.22 14.22
C GLU A 182 -44.14 -28.05 15.13
N MET A 183 -43.93 -27.79 16.43
CA MET A 183 -45.02 -27.56 17.38
C MET A 183 -45.83 -26.31 17.02
N LEU A 184 -45.16 -25.20 16.68
CA LEU A 184 -45.81 -23.98 16.23
C LEU A 184 -46.61 -24.19 14.94
N ASN A 185 -46.11 -25.01 14.01
CA ASN A 185 -46.85 -25.35 12.80
C ASN A 185 -48.12 -26.16 13.12
N LYS A 186 -48.05 -27.11 14.06
CA LYS A 186 -49.23 -27.88 14.53
C LYS A 186 -50.28 -27.01 15.23
N LEU A 187 -49.87 -25.90 15.85
CA LEU A 187 -50.77 -24.91 16.45
C LEU A 187 -51.40 -23.96 15.42
N GLY A 188 -51.12 -24.14 14.12
CA GLY A 188 -51.71 -23.34 13.04
C GLY A 188 -51.00 -22.01 12.75
N VAL A 189 -49.75 -21.84 13.22
CA VAL A 189 -48.97 -20.62 12.89
C VAL A 189 -48.63 -20.60 11.40
N ARG A 190 -48.95 -19.49 10.72
CA ARG A 190 -48.69 -19.32 9.29
C ARG A 190 -47.20 -19.46 8.97
N SER A 191 -46.84 -20.21 7.93
CA SER A 191 -45.44 -20.46 7.52
C SER A 191 -44.64 -19.18 7.22
N LYS A 192 -45.30 -18.12 6.74
CA LYS A 192 -44.67 -16.80 6.54
C LYS A 192 -44.15 -16.18 7.85
N VAL A 193 -44.85 -16.40 8.96
CA VAL A 193 -44.45 -15.91 10.28
C VAL A 193 -43.27 -16.73 10.80
N LEU A 194 -43.29 -18.06 10.61
CA LEU A 194 -42.18 -18.95 10.98
C LEU A 194 -40.89 -18.59 10.24
N ARG A 195 -40.94 -18.42 8.91
CA ARG A 195 -39.80 -17.97 8.09
C ARG A 195 -39.24 -16.62 8.53
N ARG A 196 -40.12 -15.66 8.82
CA ARG A 196 -39.72 -14.33 9.29
C ARG A 196 -39.07 -14.37 10.68
N SER A 197 -39.49 -15.31 11.54
CA SER A 197 -38.87 -15.54 12.85
C SER A 197 -37.43 -16.05 12.67
N ILE A 198 -37.25 -17.09 11.85
CA ILE A 198 -35.95 -17.67 11.51
C ILE A 198 -35.02 -16.60 10.93
N SER A 199 -35.48 -15.85 9.93
CA SER A 199 -34.63 -14.86 9.26
C SER A 199 -34.16 -13.76 10.21
N ARG A 200 -35.00 -13.36 11.18
CA ARG A 200 -34.65 -12.37 12.22
C ARG A 200 -33.65 -12.91 13.24
N GLU A 201 -33.86 -14.13 13.72
CA GLU A 201 -32.96 -14.79 14.67
C GLU A 201 -31.55 -14.91 14.07
N ILE A 202 -31.45 -15.43 12.85
CA ILE A 202 -30.17 -15.53 12.13
C ILE A 202 -29.60 -14.14 11.83
N MET A 203 -30.43 -13.15 11.49
CA MET A 203 -29.96 -11.79 11.19
C MET A 203 -29.22 -11.17 12.39
N VAL A 204 -29.71 -11.37 13.61
CA VAL A 204 -29.04 -10.85 14.82
C VAL A 204 -27.67 -11.50 15.01
N LEU A 205 -27.57 -12.81 14.78
CA LEU A 205 -26.31 -13.57 14.87
C LEU A 205 -25.26 -13.09 13.86
N TYR A 206 -25.69 -12.58 12.70
CA TYR A 206 -24.82 -12.02 11.66
C TYR A 206 -24.52 -10.53 11.88
N ALA A 207 -25.54 -9.73 12.22
CA ALA A 207 -25.41 -8.29 12.32
C ALA A 207 -24.44 -7.87 13.44
N LEU A 208 -24.47 -8.55 14.59
CA LEU A 208 -23.61 -8.21 15.73
C LEU A 208 -22.11 -8.35 15.40
N PRO A 209 -21.60 -9.52 14.94
CA PRO A 209 -20.21 -9.64 14.51
C PRO A 209 -19.86 -8.75 13.32
N GLY A 210 -20.78 -8.58 12.36
CA GLY A 210 -20.55 -7.75 11.19
C GLY A 210 -20.31 -6.27 11.54
N ILE A 211 -21.15 -5.70 12.40
CA ILE A 211 -20.99 -4.32 12.89
C ILE A 211 -19.72 -4.19 13.74
N LEU A 212 -19.46 -5.16 14.62
CA LEU A 212 -18.25 -5.17 15.45
C LEU A 212 -16.98 -5.21 14.58
N GLY A 213 -16.98 -6.01 13.52
CA GLY A 213 -15.87 -6.09 12.56
C GLY A 213 -15.61 -4.76 11.85
N ILE A 214 -16.68 -4.08 11.41
CA ILE A 214 -16.60 -2.73 10.83
C ILE A 214 -15.95 -1.76 11.81
N VAL A 215 -16.42 -1.72 13.06
CA VAL A 215 -15.87 -0.85 14.09
C VAL A 215 -14.40 -1.20 14.38
N HIS A 216 -14.08 -2.49 14.45
CA HIS A 216 -12.72 -2.98 14.70
C HIS A 216 -11.74 -2.51 13.61
N VAL A 217 -12.12 -2.60 12.33
CA VAL A 217 -11.31 -2.10 11.21
C VAL A 217 -11.10 -0.58 11.30
N LEU A 218 -12.17 0.18 11.56
CA LEU A 218 -12.07 1.64 11.66
C LEU A 218 -11.16 2.09 12.80
N PHE A 219 -11.21 1.39 13.94
CA PHE A 219 -10.34 1.63 15.08
C PHE A 219 -8.89 1.18 14.79
N GLY A 220 -8.71 0.02 14.16
CA GLY A 220 -7.38 -0.46 13.75
C GLY A 220 -6.66 0.54 12.85
N LEU A 221 -7.35 1.09 11.85
CA LEU A 221 -6.78 2.10 10.95
C LEU A 221 -6.38 3.40 11.64
N GLN A 222 -7.00 3.73 12.78
CA GLN A 222 -6.60 4.90 13.58
C GLN A 222 -5.19 4.72 14.12
N LEU A 223 -4.83 3.51 14.53
CA LEU A 223 -3.49 3.17 15.04
C LEU A 223 -2.42 3.26 13.95
N PHE A 224 -2.79 3.04 12.69
CA PHE A 224 -1.86 3.10 11.55
C PHE A 224 -1.66 4.51 10.96
N LYS A 225 -2.30 5.56 11.51
CA LYS A 225 -2.12 6.95 11.03
C LYS A 225 -0.69 7.48 11.12
N THR A 226 0.14 6.91 11.99
CA THR A 226 1.56 7.27 12.12
C THR A 226 2.44 6.60 11.07
N LEU A 227 1.99 5.48 10.52
CA LEU A 227 2.73 4.65 9.56
C LEU A 227 2.27 4.88 8.11
N LEU A 228 0.99 5.20 7.91
CA LEU A 228 0.38 5.39 6.60
C LEU A 228 -0.06 6.84 6.40
N LEU A 229 0.24 7.39 5.23
CA LEU A 229 -0.15 8.75 4.83
C LEU A 229 -1.67 8.95 4.82
N ALA A 230 -2.42 7.96 4.30
CA ALA A 230 -3.87 8.03 4.15
C ALA A 230 -4.53 6.66 4.40
N PRO A 231 -4.58 6.16 5.65
CA PRO A 231 -5.03 4.80 5.95
C PRO A 231 -6.49 4.52 5.60
N TYR A 232 -7.34 5.55 5.53
CA TYR A 232 -8.76 5.41 5.17
C TYR A 232 -9.03 5.55 3.66
N ARG A 233 -7.99 5.79 2.85
CA ARG A 233 -8.14 5.99 1.42
C ARG A 233 -8.62 4.72 0.74
N GLY A 234 -9.71 4.82 -0.02
CA GLY A 234 -10.27 3.68 -0.75
C GLY A 234 -10.96 2.62 0.14
N ILE A 235 -11.14 2.89 1.45
CA ILE A 235 -11.73 1.94 2.40
C ILE A 235 -13.15 1.50 2.02
N TRP A 236 -13.88 2.32 1.26
CA TRP A 236 -15.22 2.01 0.79
C TRP A 236 -15.26 0.73 -0.06
N LEU A 237 -14.20 0.42 -0.81
CA LEU A 237 -14.17 -0.72 -1.73
C LEU A 237 -14.08 -2.06 -0.97
N PRO A 238 -13.13 -2.25 -0.02
CA PRO A 238 -13.14 -3.42 0.86
C PRO A 238 -14.45 -3.58 1.64
N PHE A 239 -15.02 -2.48 2.14
CA PHE A 239 -16.30 -2.51 2.85
C PHE A 239 -17.46 -2.94 1.95
N LEU A 240 -17.51 -2.44 0.72
CA LEU A 240 -18.53 -2.85 -0.26
C LEU A 240 -18.42 -4.34 -0.56
N ILE A 241 -17.21 -4.84 -0.83
CA ILE A 241 -16.95 -6.27 -1.07
C ILE A 241 -17.38 -7.09 0.15
N PHE A 242 -16.99 -6.67 1.35
CA PHE A 242 -17.37 -7.34 2.60
C PHE A 242 -18.90 -7.38 2.76
N ILE A 243 -19.60 -6.25 2.63
CA ILE A 243 -21.06 -6.17 2.77
C ILE A 243 -21.75 -7.11 1.76
N VAL A 244 -21.32 -7.10 0.50
CA VAL A 244 -21.88 -7.96 -0.55
C VAL A 244 -21.67 -9.44 -0.23
N LEU A 245 -20.44 -9.84 0.10
CA LEU A 245 -20.13 -11.23 0.44
C LEU A 245 -20.88 -11.68 1.70
N TYR A 246 -20.93 -10.83 2.72
CA TYR A 246 -21.58 -11.13 3.99
C TYR A 246 -23.10 -11.26 3.82
N LEU A 247 -23.72 -10.43 2.98
CA LEU A 247 -25.14 -10.52 2.66
C LEU A 247 -25.48 -11.77 1.85
N ILE A 248 -24.65 -12.13 0.86
CA ILE A 248 -24.80 -13.38 0.10
C ILE A 248 -24.73 -14.58 1.05
N TYR A 249 -23.73 -14.59 1.94
CA TYR A 249 -23.53 -15.66 2.90
C TYR A 249 -24.72 -15.77 3.88
N TYR A 250 -25.23 -14.64 4.40
CA TYR A 250 -26.46 -14.61 5.20
C TYR A 250 -27.66 -15.22 4.47
N LEU A 251 -27.89 -14.85 3.20
CA LEU A 251 -29.02 -15.37 2.42
C LEU A 251 -28.91 -16.89 2.20
N ILE A 252 -27.71 -17.39 1.93
CA ILE A 252 -27.44 -18.83 1.82
C ILE A 252 -27.78 -19.52 3.13
N THR A 253 -27.31 -18.98 4.25
CA THR A 253 -27.54 -19.56 5.57
C THR A 253 -29.01 -19.57 5.97
N VAL A 254 -29.76 -18.48 5.73
CA VAL A 254 -31.21 -18.45 6.01
C VAL A 254 -31.94 -19.52 5.19
N LYS A 255 -31.68 -19.60 3.88
CA LYS A 255 -32.31 -20.61 3.02
C LYS A 255 -31.99 -22.03 3.46
N LEU A 256 -30.74 -22.27 3.84
CA LEU A 256 -30.29 -23.57 4.30
C LEU A 256 -30.95 -23.95 5.63
N TYR A 257 -31.03 -22.99 6.56
CA TYR A 257 -31.68 -23.21 7.86
C TYR A 257 -33.18 -23.42 7.74
N GLU A 258 -33.87 -22.59 6.93
CA GLU A 258 -35.30 -22.76 6.63
C GLU A 258 -35.58 -24.17 6.10
N ARG A 259 -34.74 -24.68 5.19
CA ARG A 259 -34.87 -26.04 4.64
C ARG A 259 -34.68 -27.13 5.70
N PHE A 260 -33.81 -26.92 6.69
CA PHE A 260 -33.56 -27.92 7.73
C PHE A 260 -34.63 -27.93 8.84
N VAL A 261 -35.21 -26.76 9.14
CA VAL A 261 -36.01 -26.55 10.36
C VAL A 261 -37.51 -26.47 10.09
N LEU A 262 -37.94 -26.05 8.90
CA LEU A 262 -39.37 -25.96 8.59
C LEU A 262 -39.96 -27.31 8.19
N PRO A 263 -41.09 -27.73 8.77
CA PRO A 263 -41.80 -28.94 8.36
C PRO A 263 -42.50 -28.76 7.01
N ASP A 264 -42.67 -29.86 6.27
CA ASP A 264 -43.47 -29.88 5.04
C ASP A 264 -44.93 -29.51 5.36
N VAL A 265 -45.49 -28.60 4.57
CA VAL A 265 -46.89 -28.18 4.71
C VAL A 265 -47.77 -29.31 4.16
N LYS A 266 -48.31 -30.15 5.04
CA LYS A 266 -49.43 -31.03 4.69
C LYS A 266 -50.71 -30.17 4.61
N ILE A 267 -51.13 -29.84 3.40
CA ILE A 267 -52.49 -29.38 3.15
C ILE A 267 -53.32 -30.66 3.01
N ASP A 268 -53.99 -31.06 4.09
CA ASP A 268 -55.08 -32.03 3.97
C ASP A 268 -56.22 -31.29 3.25
N ASN A 269 -56.43 -31.65 1.99
CA ASN A 269 -57.56 -31.20 1.17
C ASN A 269 -58.85 -31.93 1.57
#